data_AF-A0A814ACD6-F1
#
_entry.id   AF-A0A814ACD6-F1
#
_cell.length_a   1.000
_cell.length_b   1.000
_cell.length_c   1.000
_cell.angle_alpha   90.00
_cell.angle_beta   90.00
_cell.angle_gamma   90.00
#
_symmetry.space_group_name_H-M   'P 1'
#
loop_
_entity.id
_entity.type
_entity.pdbx_description
1 polymer ?
#
loop_
_entity_poly.entity_id
_entity_poly.type
_entity_poly.pdbx_seq_one_letter_code
_entity_poly.pdbx_strand_id
1 'polypeptide(L)'
;MSNKWCAKCTVCSIVIKDTTKTTSNFVKHLQTKHSKQYDEWKQLKTKENPVSQQRSITDRFGEPKRRKTYPSSHSRQKELSMGIVKHLIAEMGLPLSLVERNSFKMFMKLVDNKYKCISRRHITRSMLPGKHTAINILNELNKVIKFGLNNSKTATTALAKVATIAKFSHKSSIFADRLENIKLSIPTANETR
;
A
#
# COMPACT_ATOMS: atom_id res chain seq x y z
N MET A 1 -21.66 33.19 17.78
CA MET A 1 -21.06 34.41 17.20
C MET A 1 -19.80 34.01 16.43
N SER A 2 -19.80 34.09 15.10
CA SER A 2 -18.65 33.65 14.29
C SER A 2 -17.57 34.73 14.28
N ASN A 3 -16.38 34.40 14.77
CA ASN A 3 -15.21 35.29 14.74
C ASN A 3 -14.83 35.58 13.29
N LYS A 4 -15.02 36.84 12.87
CA LYS A 4 -14.64 37.32 11.54
C LYS A 4 -13.14 37.59 11.54
N TRP A 5 -12.39 36.86 10.72
CA TRP A 5 -10.95 37.09 10.55
C TRP A 5 -10.75 38.17 9.50
N CYS A 6 -10.06 39.25 9.84
CA CYS A 6 -9.61 40.23 8.85
C CYS A 6 -8.07 40.31 8.81
N ALA A 7 -7.52 40.48 7.61
CA ALA A 7 -6.10 40.76 7.40
C ALA A 7 -5.94 41.91 6.41
N LYS A 8 -4.99 42.81 6.66
CA LYS A 8 -4.65 43.91 5.75
C LYS A 8 -3.56 43.45 4.79
N CYS A 9 -3.79 43.61 3.49
CA CYS A 9 -2.77 43.32 2.48
C CYS A 9 -1.62 44.34 2.58
N THR A 10 -0.38 43.88 2.61
CA THR A 10 0.81 44.76 2.69
C THR A 10 1.11 45.50 1.39
N VAL A 11 0.59 45.01 0.26
CA VAL A 11 0.87 45.57 -1.07
C VAL A 11 -0.12 46.67 -1.45
N CYS A 12 -1.41 46.47 -1.19
CA CYS A 12 -2.45 47.44 -1.54
C CYS A 12 -3.24 47.99 -0.34
N SER A 13 -2.88 47.62 0.89
CA SER A 13 -3.52 48.08 2.13
C SER A 13 -5.02 47.79 2.26
N ILE A 14 -5.59 46.96 1.37
CA ILE A 14 -7.00 46.55 1.43
C ILE A 14 -7.20 45.54 2.56
N VAL A 15 -8.26 45.72 3.34
CA VAL A 15 -8.65 44.80 4.41
C VAL A 15 -9.52 43.68 3.85
N ILE A 16 -9.00 42.45 3.87
CA ILE A 16 -9.67 41.25 3.39
C ILE A 16 -10.32 40.57 4.59
N LYS A 17 -11.60 40.22 4.48
CA LYS A 17 -12.37 39.56 5.54
C LYS A 17 -12.68 38.12 5.13
N ASP A 18 -12.55 37.18 6.05
CA ASP A 18 -12.96 35.78 5.90
C ASP A 18 -13.78 35.35 7.13
N THR A 19 -14.73 34.45 6.89
CA THR A 19 -15.61 33.88 7.91
C THR A 19 -15.08 32.54 8.41
N THR A 20 -14.14 31.93 7.66
CA THR A 20 -13.57 30.60 7.94
C THR A 20 -12.07 30.70 8.20
N LYS A 21 -11.49 29.76 8.96
CA LYS A 21 -10.02 29.63 9.15
C LYS A 21 -9.31 29.14 7.87
N THR A 22 -9.82 29.49 6.69
CA THR A 22 -9.23 29.09 5.41
C THR A 22 -8.51 30.28 4.78
N THR A 23 -7.46 30.00 4.01
CA THR A 23 -6.65 31.06 3.38
C THR A 23 -7.14 31.43 1.98
N SER A 24 -8.26 30.87 1.54
CA SER A 24 -8.75 30.91 0.16
C SER A 24 -9.01 32.33 -0.33
N ASN A 25 -9.58 33.20 0.51
CA ASN A 25 -9.87 34.58 0.14
C ASN A 25 -8.60 35.45 0.01
N PHE A 26 -7.60 35.21 0.86
CA PHE A 26 -6.31 35.90 0.79
C PHE A 26 -5.52 35.48 -0.47
N VAL A 27 -5.53 34.18 -0.80
CA VAL A 27 -4.89 33.65 -2.02
C VAL A 27 -5.56 34.20 -3.28
N LYS A 28 -6.89 34.28 -3.32
CA LYS A 28 -7.63 34.89 -4.45
C LYS A 28 -7.33 36.38 -4.60
N HIS A 29 -7.24 37.12 -3.49
CA HIS A 29 -6.86 38.53 -3.53
C HIS A 29 -5.47 38.72 -4.15
N LEU A 30 -4.49 37.92 -3.71
CA LEU A 30 -3.15 37.92 -4.30
C LEU A 30 -3.20 37.58 -5.79
N GLN A 31 -3.90 36.53 -6.18
CA GLN A 31 -4.00 36.11 -7.59
C GLN A 31 -4.62 37.19 -8.50
N THR A 32 -5.61 37.94 -8.00
CA THR A 32 -6.39 38.89 -8.82
C THR A 32 -5.84 40.32 -8.82
N LYS A 33 -5.29 40.79 -7.70
CA LYS A 33 -4.77 42.16 -7.55
C LYS A 33 -3.25 42.24 -7.62
N HIS A 34 -2.56 41.13 -7.37
CA HIS A 34 -1.10 41.07 -7.20
C HIS A 34 -0.50 39.85 -7.90
N SER A 35 -0.73 39.72 -9.21
CA SER A 35 -0.29 38.55 -10.00
C SER A 35 1.21 38.27 -9.84
N LYS A 36 2.05 39.31 -9.85
CA LYS A 36 3.51 39.16 -9.69
C LYS A 36 3.89 38.47 -8.37
N GLN A 37 3.34 38.96 -7.25
CA GLN A 37 3.57 38.40 -5.92
C GLN A 37 2.99 36.99 -5.77
N TYR A 38 1.85 36.72 -6.43
CA TYR A 38 1.27 35.39 -6.46
C TYR A 38 2.15 34.38 -7.21
N ASP A 39 2.73 34.80 -8.34
CA ASP A 39 3.61 33.95 -9.16
C ASP A 39 4.92 33.64 -8.43
N GLU A 40 5.52 34.60 -7.75
CA GLU A 40 6.70 34.41 -6.88
C GLU A 40 6.40 33.43 -5.74
N TRP A 41 5.29 33.62 -5.03
CA TRP A 41 4.85 32.71 -3.96
C TRP A 41 4.62 31.29 -4.45
N LYS A 42 3.99 31.13 -5.62
CA LYS A 42 3.71 29.83 -6.24
C LYS A 42 4.99 29.10 -6.64
N GLN A 43 5.97 29.82 -7.16
CA GLN A 43 7.29 29.26 -7.52
C GLN A 43 8.06 28.79 -6.29
N LEU A 44 8.04 29.55 -5.19
CA LEU A 44 8.66 29.15 -3.92
C LEU A 44 7.99 27.89 -3.34
N LYS A 45 6.64 27.83 -3.32
CA LYS A 45 5.91 26.66 -2.82
C LYS A 45 6.19 25.36 -3.59
N THR A 46 6.48 25.48 -4.89
CA THR A 46 6.73 24.31 -5.76
C THR A 46 8.14 23.75 -5.58
N LYS A 47 9.11 24.59 -5.18
CA LYS A 47 10.49 24.16 -4.90
C LYS A 47 10.64 23.42 -3.57
N GLU A 48 9.80 23.73 -2.58
CA GLU A 48 9.92 23.16 -1.22
C GLU A 48 9.12 21.87 -0.97
N ASN A 49 8.22 21.45 -1.89
CA ASN A 49 7.43 20.23 -1.74
C ASN A 49 7.06 19.59 -3.09
N PRO A 50 7.69 18.48 -3.51
CA PRO A 50 7.37 17.84 -4.80
C PRO A 50 6.07 17.01 -4.80
N VAL A 51 5.25 17.04 -3.74
CA VAL A 51 4.00 16.27 -3.68
C VAL A 51 2.88 17.09 -3.03
N SER A 52 2.14 17.83 -3.86
CA SER A 52 0.67 18.04 -3.74
C SER A 52 0.23 19.16 -4.69
N GLN A 53 0.13 18.84 -5.98
CA GLN A 53 -0.70 19.64 -6.87
C GLN A 53 -2.14 19.13 -6.76
N GLN A 54 -2.99 19.89 -6.05
CA GLN A 54 -4.44 19.83 -6.28
C GLN A 54 -4.68 20.21 -7.74
N ARG A 55 -5.21 19.26 -8.52
CA ARG A 55 -5.46 19.43 -9.96
C ARG A 55 -6.67 20.35 -10.18
N SER A 56 -6.54 21.26 -11.13
CA SER A 56 -7.64 22.09 -11.63
C SER A 56 -8.71 21.24 -12.31
N ILE A 57 -9.99 21.60 -12.13
CA ILE A 57 -11.18 20.93 -12.70
C ILE A 57 -11.17 20.95 -14.24
N THR A 58 -10.43 21.87 -14.85
CA THR A 58 -10.30 22.02 -16.32
C THR A 58 -9.51 20.91 -17.00
N ASP A 59 -8.79 20.06 -16.25
CA ASP A 59 -7.98 18.95 -16.77
C ASP A 59 -8.83 17.69 -17.13
N ARG A 60 -10.17 17.84 -17.18
CA ARG A 60 -11.12 16.74 -17.49
C ARG A 60 -11.37 16.50 -18.99
N PHE A 61 -10.94 17.41 -19.86
CA PHE A 61 -11.16 17.32 -21.32
C PHE A 61 -9.90 16.98 -22.13
N GLY A 62 -8.75 16.81 -21.47
CA GLY A 62 -7.55 16.26 -22.12
C GLY A 62 -7.69 14.75 -22.34
N GLU A 63 -7.21 14.28 -23.48
CA GLU A 63 -7.15 12.88 -23.95
C GLU A 63 -7.26 11.80 -22.85
N PRO A 64 -8.03 10.71 -23.09
CA PRO A 64 -8.18 9.66 -22.10
C PRO A 64 -6.80 9.11 -21.75
N LYS A 65 -6.27 9.48 -20.57
CA LYS A 65 -5.04 8.92 -20.02
C LYS A 65 -5.18 7.42 -20.09
N ARG A 66 -4.48 6.78 -21.05
CA ARG A 66 -4.59 5.35 -21.33
C ARG A 66 -4.52 4.61 -20.01
N ARG A 67 -5.60 3.90 -19.64
CA ARG A 67 -5.66 3.19 -18.36
C ARG A 67 -4.49 2.20 -18.33
N LYS A 68 -3.57 2.40 -17.38
CA LYS A 68 -2.38 1.54 -17.23
C LYS A 68 -2.73 0.10 -16.83
N THR A 69 -3.91 -0.09 -16.26
CA THR A 69 -4.40 -1.38 -15.74
C THR A 69 -5.83 -1.66 -16.19
N TYR A 70 -6.18 -2.94 -16.22
CA TYR A 70 -7.51 -3.39 -16.56
C TYR A 70 -8.57 -2.85 -15.58
N PRO A 71 -9.75 -2.42 -16.07
CA PRO A 71 -10.87 -2.16 -15.20
C PRO A 71 -11.37 -3.46 -14.55
N SER A 72 -12.05 -3.34 -13.41
CA SER A 72 -12.58 -4.51 -12.67
C SER A 72 -13.58 -5.35 -13.47
N SER A 73 -14.23 -4.78 -14.49
CA SER A 73 -15.15 -5.48 -15.37
C SER A 73 -14.47 -6.30 -16.46
N HIS A 74 -13.17 -6.08 -16.72
CA HIS A 74 -12.44 -6.71 -17.81
C HIS A 74 -12.35 -8.23 -17.64
N SER A 75 -12.59 -8.99 -18.72
CA SER A 75 -12.59 -10.45 -18.70
C SER A 75 -11.29 -11.02 -18.13
N ARG A 76 -10.13 -10.60 -18.67
CA ARG A 76 -8.80 -11.04 -18.21
C ARG A 76 -8.54 -10.76 -16.73
N GLN A 77 -9.03 -9.62 -16.21
CA GLN A 77 -8.88 -9.25 -14.81
C GLN A 77 -9.65 -10.21 -13.89
N LYS A 78 -10.85 -10.63 -14.31
CA LYS A 78 -11.67 -11.61 -13.60
C LYS A 78 -11.06 -13.00 -13.68
N GLU A 79 -10.63 -13.42 -14.87
CA GLU A 79 -10.03 -14.74 -15.13
C GLU A 79 -8.79 -14.97 -14.26
N LEU A 80 -7.83 -14.05 -14.28
CA LEU A 80 -6.62 -14.16 -13.45
C LEU A 80 -6.95 -14.13 -11.95
N SER A 81 -7.88 -13.26 -11.53
CA SER A 81 -8.29 -13.20 -10.13
C SER A 81 -8.95 -14.49 -9.67
N MET A 82 -9.80 -15.10 -10.51
CA MET A 82 -10.47 -16.37 -10.23
C MET A 82 -9.46 -17.52 -10.21
N GLY A 83 -8.53 -17.56 -11.17
CA GLY A 83 -7.48 -18.58 -11.22
C GLY A 83 -6.57 -18.56 -9.99
N ILE A 84 -6.19 -17.38 -9.50
CA ILE A 84 -5.44 -17.23 -8.24
C ILE A 84 -6.24 -17.80 -7.07
N VAL A 85 -7.53 -17.47 -6.96
CA VAL A 85 -8.34 -17.94 -5.82
C VAL A 85 -8.58 -19.45 -5.90
N LYS A 86 -8.93 -19.97 -7.08
CA LYS A 86 -9.23 -21.40 -7.27
C LYS A 86 -7.97 -22.26 -7.16
N HIS A 87 -6.97 -22.01 -7.98
CA HIS A 87 -5.83 -22.91 -8.11
C HIS A 87 -4.79 -22.68 -7.02
N LEU A 88 -4.42 -21.43 -6.74
CA LEU A 88 -3.36 -21.16 -5.76
C LEU A 88 -3.86 -21.23 -4.32
N ILE A 89 -5.02 -20.65 -4.03
CA ILE A 89 -5.51 -20.55 -2.65
C ILE A 89 -6.32 -21.80 -2.27
N ALA A 90 -7.30 -22.21 -3.08
CA ALA A 90 -8.18 -23.32 -2.71
C ALA A 90 -7.57 -24.70 -2.98
N GLU A 91 -7.00 -24.95 -4.18
CA GLU A 91 -6.44 -26.26 -4.54
C GLU A 91 -5.03 -26.47 -3.97
N MET A 92 -4.12 -25.51 -4.12
CA MET A 92 -2.77 -25.60 -3.57
C MET A 92 -2.66 -25.21 -2.08
N GLY A 93 -3.73 -24.70 -1.47
CA GLY A 93 -3.76 -24.33 -0.05
C GLY A 93 -2.83 -23.17 0.33
N LEU A 94 -2.44 -22.31 -0.63
CA LEU A 94 -1.52 -21.21 -0.33
C LEU A 94 -2.20 -20.14 0.54
N PRO A 95 -1.45 -19.49 1.45
CA PRO A 95 -2.01 -18.46 2.32
C PRO A 95 -2.62 -17.29 1.53
N LEU A 96 -3.76 -16.80 2.02
CA LEU A 96 -4.43 -15.58 1.53
C LEU A 96 -3.53 -14.34 1.50
N SER A 97 -2.49 -14.27 2.34
CA SER A 97 -1.51 -13.17 2.36
C SER A 97 -0.58 -13.18 1.16
N LEU A 98 -0.49 -14.27 0.39
CA LEU A 98 0.36 -14.41 -0.80
C LEU A 98 0.15 -13.26 -1.78
N VAL A 99 -1.11 -12.90 -2.04
CA VAL A 99 -1.48 -11.89 -3.05
C VAL A 99 -1.05 -10.47 -2.67
N GLU A 100 -0.74 -10.24 -1.40
CA GLU A 100 -0.29 -8.94 -0.90
C GLU A 100 1.24 -8.82 -0.83
N ARG A 101 1.97 -9.95 -0.93
CA ARG A 101 3.44 -9.95 -0.92
C ARG A 101 4.00 -9.23 -2.13
N ASN A 102 5.03 -8.40 -1.93
CA ASN A 102 5.65 -7.62 -3.00
C ASN A 102 6.25 -8.51 -4.09
N SER A 103 6.91 -9.60 -3.74
CA SER A 103 7.48 -10.55 -4.70
C SER A 103 6.41 -11.15 -5.62
N PHE A 104 5.24 -11.50 -5.07
CA PHE A 104 4.12 -11.99 -5.86
C PHE A 104 3.56 -10.90 -6.79
N LYS A 105 3.43 -9.66 -6.31
CA LYS A 105 3.00 -8.54 -7.17
C LYS A 105 4.00 -8.26 -8.29
N MET A 106 5.30 -8.36 -8.02
CA MET A 106 6.33 -8.20 -9.05
C MET A 106 6.27 -9.32 -10.08
N PHE A 107 6.13 -10.57 -9.63
CA PHE A 107 5.91 -11.71 -10.51
C PHE A 107 4.67 -11.51 -11.40
N MET A 108 3.54 -11.09 -10.81
CA MET A 108 2.32 -10.86 -11.58
C MET A 108 2.46 -9.72 -12.60
N LYS A 109 3.31 -8.72 -12.36
CA LYS A 109 3.62 -7.69 -13.38
C LYS A 109 4.40 -8.25 -14.57
N LEU A 110 5.20 -9.30 -14.37
CA LEU A 110 5.88 -10.01 -15.46
C LEU A 110 4.90 -10.89 -16.24
N VAL A 111 3.97 -11.53 -15.54
CA VAL A 111 2.91 -12.35 -16.16
C VAL A 111 1.93 -11.50 -16.97
N ASP A 112 1.45 -10.40 -16.38
CA ASP A 112 0.52 -9.47 -17.02
C ASP A 112 0.66 -8.08 -16.38
N ASN A 113 1.30 -7.15 -17.09
CA ASN A 113 1.58 -5.81 -16.56
C ASN A 113 0.33 -4.92 -16.42
N LYS A 114 -0.79 -5.28 -17.07
CA LYS A 114 -2.07 -4.57 -16.98
C LYS A 114 -2.96 -5.18 -15.90
N TYR A 115 -2.64 -6.37 -15.39
CA TYR A 115 -3.35 -6.97 -14.28
C TYR A 115 -3.15 -6.20 -12.99
N LYS A 116 -4.25 -5.95 -12.27
CA LYS A 116 -4.22 -5.40 -10.92
C LYS A 116 -4.41 -6.53 -9.91
N CYS A 117 -3.41 -6.80 -9.05
CA CYS A 117 -3.55 -7.81 -8.01
C CYS A 117 -4.79 -7.58 -7.14
N ILE A 118 -5.55 -8.65 -6.96
CA ILE A 118 -6.68 -8.73 -6.04
C ILE A 118 -6.21 -8.52 -4.59
N SER A 119 -7.02 -7.86 -3.77
CA SER A 119 -6.71 -7.68 -2.34
C SER A 119 -7.23 -8.85 -1.53
N ARG A 120 -6.54 -9.16 -0.42
CA ARG A 120 -6.97 -10.21 0.51
C ARG A 120 -8.40 -9.97 1.00
N ARG A 121 -8.70 -8.72 1.35
CA ARG A 121 -10.04 -8.31 1.81
C ARG A 121 -11.12 -8.59 0.77
N HIS A 122 -10.85 -8.37 -0.51
CA HIS A 122 -11.82 -8.64 -1.57
C HIS A 122 -12.03 -10.14 -1.77
N ILE A 123 -10.96 -10.95 -1.70
CA ILE A 123 -11.09 -12.41 -1.74
C ILE A 123 -12.00 -12.89 -0.61
N THR A 124 -11.69 -12.50 0.63
CA THR A 124 -12.45 -12.91 1.83
C THR A 124 -13.91 -12.48 1.79
N ARG A 125 -14.22 -11.27 1.30
CA ARG A 125 -15.58 -10.71 1.34
C ARG A 125 -16.45 -11.05 0.13
N SER A 126 -15.85 -11.20 -1.05
CA SER A 126 -16.59 -11.17 -2.31
C SER A 126 -16.38 -12.41 -3.18
N MET A 127 -15.23 -13.08 -3.06
CA MET A 127 -14.93 -14.29 -3.85
C MET A 127 -15.10 -15.57 -3.03
N LEU A 128 -15.22 -15.46 -1.70
CA LEU A 128 -15.49 -16.56 -0.79
C LEU A 128 -16.86 -16.41 -0.06
N PRO A 129 -17.97 -16.01 -0.70
CA PRO A 129 -19.23 -15.95 0.02
C PRO A 129 -19.72 -17.39 0.29
N GLY A 130 -19.84 -17.75 1.57
CA GLY A 130 -20.65 -18.88 2.02
C GLY A 130 -19.96 -20.19 2.42
N LYS A 131 -18.63 -20.35 2.30
CA LYS A 131 -17.92 -21.55 2.79
C LYS A 131 -16.56 -21.23 3.40
N HIS A 132 -16.59 -20.36 4.41
CA HIS A 132 -15.43 -20.05 5.26
C HIS A 132 -14.82 -21.27 5.95
N THR A 133 -15.47 -22.44 5.92
CA THR A 133 -15.02 -23.65 6.60
C THR A 133 -13.71 -24.19 6.05
N ALA A 134 -13.54 -24.48 4.77
CA ALA A 134 -12.32 -25.15 4.29
C ALA A 134 -11.04 -24.30 4.45
N ILE A 135 -11.10 -23.00 4.17
CA ILE A 135 -9.96 -22.09 4.30
C ILE A 135 -9.70 -21.74 5.78
N ASN A 136 -10.75 -21.62 6.61
CA ASN A 136 -10.55 -21.50 8.05
C ASN A 136 -9.98 -22.80 8.63
N ILE A 137 -10.44 -23.97 8.20
CA ILE A 137 -9.90 -25.28 8.59
C ILE A 137 -8.43 -25.36 8.19
N LEU A 138 -8.04 -24.99 6.97
CA LEU A 138 -6.62 -24.98 6.58
C LEU A 138 -5.79 -23.98 7.40
N ASN A 139 -6.34 -22.80 7.73
CA ASN A 139 -5.64 -21.83 8.59
C ASN A 139 -5.54 -22.31 10.05
N GLU A 140 -6.59 -22.91 10.59
CA GLU A 140 -6.60 -23.50 11.93
C GLU A 140 -5.70 -24.74 11.99
N LEU A 141 -5.72 -25.60 10.97
CA LEU A 141 -4.77 -26.72 10.84
C LEU A 141 -3.33 -26.21 10.78
N ASN A 142 -3.04 -25.16 10.03
CA ASN A 142 -1.70 -24.56 10.00
C ASN A 142 -1.29 -23.99 11.37
N LYS A 143 -2.22 -23.40 12.13
CA LYS A 143 -1.97 -22.95 13.51
C LYS A 143 -1.71 -24.13 14.45
N VAL A 144 -2.52 -25.18 14.37
CA VAL A 144 -2.39 -26.40 15.18
C VAL A 144 -1.09 -27.14 14.86
N ILE A 145 -0.74 -27.28 13.58
CA ILE A 145 0.53 -27.87 13.14
C ILE A 145 1.70 -27.04 13.67
N LYS A 146 1.66 -25.71 13.53
CA LYS A 146 2.71 -24.83 14.05
C LYS A 146 2.83 -24.92 15.57
N PHE A 147 1.71 -24.98 16.29
CA PHE A 147 1.67 -25.17 17.73
C PHE A 147 2.25 -26.53 18.14
N GLY A 148 1.85 -27.61 17.45
CA GLY A 148 2.37 -28.97 17.69
C GLY A 148 3.87 -29.08 17.41
N LEU A 149 4.36 -28.47 16.33
CA LEU A 149 5.78 -28.41 16.01
C LEU A 149 6.58 -27.62 17.05
N ASN A 150 6.03 -26.54 17.60
CA ASN A 150 6.69 -25.74 18.63
C ASN A 150 6.69 -26.41 20.02
N ASN A 151 5.69 -27.24 20.31
CA ASN A 151 5.56 -27.93 21.61
C ASN A 151 6.16 -29.34 21.62
N SER A 152 6.46 -29.90 20.44
CA SER A 152 7.19 -31.16 20.34
C SER A 152 8.66 -30.92 20.69
N LYS A 153 9.10 -31.43 21.86
CA LYS A 153 10.50 -31.34 22.31
C LYS A 153 11.49 -31.80 21.22
N THR A 154 11.13 -32.85 20.48
CA THR A 154 11.95 -33.40 19.39
C THR A 154 12.00 -32.46 18.19
N ALA A 155 10.87 -31.88 17.78
CA ALA A 155 10.81 -30.94 16.67
C ALA A 155 11.49 -29.61 17.01
N THR A 156 11.31 -29.08 18.23
CA THR A 156 12.01 -27.89 18.72
C THR A 156 13.51 -28.13 18.81
N THR A 157 13.94 -29.32 19.26
CA THR A 157 15.36 -29.70 19.27
C THR A 157 15.92 -29.83 17.85
N ALA A 158 15.16 -30.42 16.93
CA ALA A 158 15.55 -30.53 15.53
C ALA A 158 15.64 -29.14 14.86
N LEU A 159 14.66 -28.27 15.09
CA LEU A 159 14.66 -26.88 14.62
C LEU A 159 15.82 -26.08 15.22
N ALA A 160 16.14 -26.27 16.50
CA ALA A 160 17.29 -25.66 17.15
C ALA A 160 18.61 -26.17 16.54
N LYS A 161 18.73 -27.48 16.26
CA LYS A 161 19.89 -28.05 15.56
C LYS A 161 20.01 -27.52 14.14
N VAL A 162 18.90 -27.43 13.39
CA VAL A 162 18.86 -26.83 12.05
C VAL A 162 19.23 -25.35 12.11
N ALA A 163 18.77 -24.60 13.11
CA ALA A 163 19.17 -23.22 13.32
C ALA A 163 20.66 -23.08 13.66
N THR A 164 21.22 -24.01 14.43
CA THR A 164 22.66 -24.08 14.72
C THR A 164 23.47 -24.42 13.46
N ILE A 165 23.01 -25.39 12.67
CA ILE A 165 23.59 -25.73 11.36
C ILE A 165 23.50 -24.53 10.42
N ALA A 166 22.38 -23.80 10.40
CA ALA A 166 22.21 -22.58 9.64
C ALA A 166 23.20 -21.49 10.11
N LYS A 167 23.42 -21.33 11.43
CA LYS A 167 24.44 -20.42 11.98
C LYS A 167 25.86 -20.80 11.60
N PHE A 168 26.16 -22.10 11.46
CA PHE A 168 27.44 -22.58 10.92
C PHE A 168 27.53 -22.39 9.40
N SER A 169 26.41 -22.56 8.69
CA SER A 169 26.28 -22.29 7.25
C SER A 169 26.38 -20.78 6.93
N HIS A 170 25.97 -19.90 7.84
CA HIS A 170 26.24 -18.46 7.75
C HIS A 170 27.74 -18.10 7.84
N LYS A 171 28.62 -19.03 8.24
CA LYS A 171 30.09 -18.86 8.14
C LYS A 171 30.65 -19.31 6.80
N SER A 172 29.90 -20.07 5.98
CA SER A 172 30.26 -20.33 4.60
C SER A 172 29.62 -19.27 3.71
N SER A 173 30.46 -18.45 3.08
CA SER A 173 30.08 -17.25 2.33
C SER A 173 29.01 -17.48 1.24
N ILE A 174 28.83 -18.71 0.78
CA ILE A 174 27.91 -19.06 -0.31
C ILE A 174 26.44 -19.13 0.16
N PHE A 175 26.18 -19.41 1.44
CA PHE A 175 24.80 -19.59 1.95
C PHE A 175 24.24 -18.37 2.69
N ALA A 176 25.09 -17.50 3.24
CA ALA A 176 24.67 -16.30 3.96
C ALA A 176 23.85 -15.33 3.08
N ASP A 177 24.31 -15.11 1.84
CA ASP A 177 23.69 -14.16 0.90
C ASP A 177 22.23 -14.51 0.52
N ARG A 178 21.87 -15.79 0.54
CA ARG A 178 20.51 -16.23 0.20
C ARG A 178 19.52 -16.13 1.36
N LEU A 179 19.99 -16.19 2.61
CA LEU A 179 19.14 -16.20 3.80
C LEU A 179 18.95 -14.81 4.44
N GLU A 180 19.93 -13.91 4.33
CA GLU A 180 19.79 -12.54 4.84
C GLU A 180 18.70 -11.73 4.13
N ASN A 181 18.45 -12.05 2.85
CA ASN A 181 17.34 -11.49 2.08
C ASN A 181 15.94 -11.87 2.62
N ILE A 182 15.84 -12.86 3.52
CA ILE A 182 14.56 -13.28 4.13
C ILE A 182 14.29 -12.57 5.46
N LYS A 183 15.33 -12.12 6.19
CA LYS A 183 15.16 -11.48 7.52
C LYS A 183 14.81 -9.99 7.45
N LEU A 184 15.09 -9.31 6.34
CA LEU A 184 14.80 -7.88 6.16
C LEU A 184 13.31 -7.54 5.98
N SER A 185 12.39 -8.53 5.97
CA SER A 185 10.96 -8.29 5.72
C SER A 185 10.02 -8.46 6.92
N ILE A 186 10.54 -8.65 8.14
CA ILE A 186 9.70 -8.75 9.34
C ILE A 186 9.92 -7.49 10.20
N PRO A 187 8.96 -6.54 10.25
CA PRO A 187 9.05 -5.43 11.18
C PRO A 187 8.85 -5.97 12.59
N THR A 188 9.85 -5.81 13.45
CA THR A 188 9.73 -6.00 14.90
C THR A 188 8.84 -4.89 15.46
N ALA A 189 7.74 -5.28 16.10
CA ALA A 189 6.90 -4.34 16.84
C ALA A 189 7.71 -3.80 18.04
N ASN A 190 7.81 -2.47 18.15
CA ASN A 190 8.42 -1.82 19.29
C ASN A 190 7.58 -2.12 20.54
N GLU A 191 8.23 -2.62 21.58
CA GLU A 191 7.65 -2.76 22.91
C GLU A 191 7.39 -1.37 23.50
N THR A 192 6.13 -1.12 23.84
CA THR A 192 5.68 0.02 24.65
C THR A 192 6.27 -0.07 26.05
N ARG A 193 6.98 0.99 26.46
CA ARG A 193 7.21 1.35 27.85
C ARG A 193 6.62 2.73 28.11
#